data_AF-A0AAJ2KZ84-F1
#
_entry.id   AF-A0AAJ2KZ84-F1
#
_cell.length_a   1.000
_cell.length_b   1.000
_cell.length_c   1.000
_cell.angle_alpha   90.00
_cell.angle_beta   90.00
_cell.angle_gamma   90.00
#
_symmetry.space_group_name_H-M   'P 1'
#
loop_
_entity.id
_entity.type
_entity.pdbx_description
1 polymer ?
#
loop_
_entity_poly.entity_id
_entity_poly.type
_entity_poly.pdbx_seq_one_letter_code
_entity_poly.pdbx_strand_id
1 'polypeptide(L)'
;MPVLFRVKVIPLVLLLAMIFAFLLNWPILLHFYEILSHLEHVKIGFVISIPFVLVAALNVVFMPFSVRFLLKPFFALLFITGSLVSYSTLKYKVMFDQTMIQNIIETNPQEAHSYLNGSIIIWFVFTGILPAILLFSIKIQYPEKWYKGIAYRLLSVLASLSLIAGVAALYYQDYASVGRNNSTVMTPTY
;
A
#
# COMPACT_ATOMS: atom_id res chain seq x y z
N MET A 1 7.84 6.16 -27.15
CA MET A 1 7.35 7.11 -26.12
C MET A 1 8.55 7.84 -25.52
N PRO A 2 8.55 9.18 -25.46
CA PRO A 2 9.65 9.93 -24.88
C PRO A 2 9.77 9.60 -23.39
N VAL A 3 11.00 9.37 -22.94
CA VAL A 3 11.29 9.09 -21.52
C VAL A 3 11.31 10.41 -20.77
N LEU A 4 10.33 10.65 -19.89
CA LEU A 4 10.31 11.88 -19.09
C LEU A 4 11.37 11.85 -17.95
N PHE A 5 11.59 10.68 -17.32
CA PHE A 5 12.43 10.59 -16.12
C PHE A 5 13.31 9.34 -16.07
N ARG A 6 14.52 9.47 -15.53
CA ARG A 6 15.45 8.37 -15.24
C ARG A 6 15.57 8.21 -13.74
N VAL A 7 15.24 7.04 -13.20
CA VAL A 7 15.24 6.78 -11.76
C VAL A 7 15.90 5.42 -11.49
N LYS A 8 16.71 5.34 -10.44
CA LYS A 8 17.29 4.07 -9.97
C LYS A 8 16.20 3.18 -9.36
N VAL A 9 16.37 1.86 -9.45
CA VAL A 9 15.35 0.90 -9.00
C VAL A 9 14.97 1.05 -7.51
N ILE A 10 15.94 1.26 -6.61
CA ILE A 10 15.66 1.31 -5.16
C ILE A 10 14.85 2.56 -4.77
N PRO A 11 15.24 3.79 -5.15
CA PRO A 11 14.39 4.97 -4.92
C PRO A 11 13.01 4.86 -5.58
N LEU A 12 12.91 4.20 -6.74
CA LEU A 12 11.61 3.99 -7.39
C LEU A 12 10.70 3.08 -6.56
N VAL A 13 11.21 1.96 -6.03
CA VAL A 13 10.42 1.06 -5.18
C VAL A 13 9.98 1.77 -3.89
N LEU A 14 10.87 2.57 -3.29
CA LEU A 14 10.52 3.36 -2.12
C LEU A 14 9.45 4.43 -2.45
N LEU A 15 9.56 5.11 -3.58
CA LEU A 15 8.55 6.05 -4.06
C LEU A 15 7.21 5.36 -4.29
N LEU A 16 7.21 4.15 -4.89
CA LEU A 16 6.00 3.35 -5.04
C LEU A 16 5.42 2.98 -3.68
N ALA A 17 6.23 2.55 -2.71
CA ALA A 17 5.76 2.27 -1.35
C ALA A 17 5.10 3.51 -0.70
N MET A 18 5.69 4.70 -0.87
CA MET A 18 5.08 5.96 -0.41
C MET A 18 3.76 6.26 -1.11
N ILE A 19 3.71 6.18 -2.44
CA ILE A 19 2.49 6.42 -3.21
C ILE A 19 1.41 5.42 -2.77
N PHE A 20 1.73 4.14 -2.65
CA PHE A 20 0.76 3.14 -2.21
C PHE A 20 0.30 3.39 -0.78
N ALA A 21 1.19 3.77 0.14
CA ALA A 21 0.82 4.07 1.53
C ALA A 21 -0.13 5.27 1.62
N PHE A 22 0.20 6.38 0.95
CA PHE A 22 -0.50 7.66 1.14
C PHE A 22 -1.63 7.91 0.14
N LEU A 23 -1.61 7.29 -1.04
CA LEU A 23 -2.66 7.44 -2.04
C LEU A 23 -3.68 6.31 -1.95
N LEU A 24 -3.23 5.07 -2.11
CA LEU A 24 -4.12 3.92 -2.21
C LEU A 24 -4.54 3.40 -0.83
N ASN A 25 -3.62 3.40 0.14
CA ASN A 25 -3.87 2.97 1.52
C ASN A 25 -4.20 4.14 2.46
N TRP A 26 -4.54 5.31 1.92
CA TRP A 26 -5.17 6.40 2.67
C TRP A 26 -6.34 5.98 3.57
N PRO A 27 -7.24 5.06 3.16
CA PRO A 27 -8.40 4.68 3.98
C PRO A 27 -7.98 3.96 5.27
N ILE A 28 -6.89 3.17 5.19
CA ILE A 28 -6.31 2.48 6.34
C ILE A 28 -5.71 3.50 7.31
N LEU A 29 -4.99 4.51 6.80
CA LEU A 29 -4.44 5.58 7.64
C LEU A 29 -5.54 6.38 8.36
N LEU A 30 -6.63 6.70 7.65
CA LEU A 30 -7.80 7.35 8.25
C LEU A 30 -8.44 6.48 9.35
N HIS A 31 -8.59 5.18 9.10
CA HIS A 31 -9.16 4.26 10.09
C HIS A 31 -8.29 4.15 11.35
N PHE A 32 -6.96 4.07 11.19
CA PHE A 32 -6.04 4.13 12.33
C PHE A 32 -6.18 5.45 13.08
N TYR A 33 -6.23 6.59 12.38
CA TYR A 33 -6.38 7.89 13.02
C TYR A 33 -7.70 8.02 13.78
N GLU A 34 -8.80 7.50 13.21
CA GLU A 34 -10.11 7.43 13.86
C GLU A 34 -10.04 6.64 15.18
N ILE A 35 -9.48 5.42 15.17
CA ILE A 35 -9.27 4.61 16.38
C ILE A 35 -8.47 5.38 17.43
N LEU A 36 -7.36 6.02 17.03
CA LEU A 36 -6.48 6.74 17.95
C LEU A 36 -7.13 8.00 18.52
N SER A 37 -8.01 8.66 17.76
CA SER A 37 -8.71 9.86 18.22
C SER A 37 -9.71 9.58 19.37
N HIS A 38 -10.12 8.32 19.54
CA HIS A 38 -11.00 7.88 20.62
C HIS A 38 -10.26 7.44 21.89
N LEU A 39 -8.93 7.36 21.85
CA LEU A 39 -8.12 7.00 23.02
C LEU A 39 -7.76 8.28 23.80
N GLU A 40 -8.02 8.27 25.11
CA GLU A 40 -7.77 9.45 25.97
C GLU A 40 -6.29 9.88 26.01
N HIS A 41 -5.37 8.91 25.92
CA HIS A 41 -3.94 9.14 26.01
C HIS A 41 -3.19 8.42 24.89
N VAL A 42 -2.82 9.17 23.84
CA VAL A 42 -2.00 8.65 22.73
C VAL A 42 -0.70 9.43 22.62
N LYS A 43 0.41 8.70 22.54
CA LYS A 43 1.73 9.29 22.29
C LYS A 43 1.78 9.80 20.84
N ILE A 44 2.09 11.09 20.65
CA ILE A 44 2.23 11.68 19.30
C ILE A 44 3.26 10.91 18.46
N GLY A 45 4.35 10.44 19.07
CA GLY A 45 5.37 9.64 18.38
C GLY A 45 4.85 8.31 17.82
N PHE A 46 3.85 7.70 18.46
CA PHE A 46 3.17 6.49 17.96
C PHE A 46 2.25 6.81 16.78
N VAL A 47 1.50 7.92 16.83
CA VAL A 47 0.65 8.36 15.71
C VAL A 47 1.51 8.62 14.47
N ILE A 48 2.62 9.33 14.64
CA ILE A 48 3.56 9.64 13.57
C ILE A 48 4.20 8.36 13.03
N SER A 49 4.49 7.36 13.86
CA SER A 49 5.19 6.15 13.42
C SER A 49 4.37 5.26 12.47
N ILE A 50 3.04 5.30 12.53
CA ILE A 50 2.14 4.46 11.72
C ILE A 50 2.39 4.58 10.22
N PRO A 51 2.36 5.79 9.59
CA PRO A 51 2.64 5.91 8.17
C PRO A 51 4.05 5.45 7.80
N PHE A 52 5.05 5.69 8.65
CA PHE A 52 6.43 5.22 8.40
C PHE A 52 6.53 3.69 8.43
N VAL A 53 5.87 3.04 9.39
CA VAL A 53 5.79 1.58 9.47
C VAL A 53 5.08 1.02 8.24
N LEU A 54 3.98 1.64 7.79
CA LEU A 54 3.26 1.21 6.59
C LEU A 54 4.14 1.32 5.34
N VAL A 55 4.83 2.44 5.14
CA VAL A 55 5.78 2.62 4.02
C VAL A 55 6.91 1.60 4.09
N ALA A 56 7.48 1.37 5.28
CA ALA A 56 8.56 0.40 5.45
C ALA A 56 8.08 -1.03 5.16
N ALA A 57 6.89 -1.41 5.63
CA ALA A 57 6.30 -2.72 5.39
C ALA A 57 6.03 -2.93 3.90
N LEU A 58 5.42 -1.94 3.22
CA LEU A 58 5.21 -1.98 1.78
C LEU A 58 6.53 -2.07 1.02
N ASN A 59 7.56 -1.32 1.41
CA ASN A 59 8.88 -1.41 0.77
C ASN A 59 9.48 -2.81 0.87
N VAL A 60 9.35 -3.49 2.02
CA VAL A 60 9.78 -4.89 2.20
C VAL A 60 9.02 -5.82 1.25
N VAL A 61 7.68 -5.70 1.20
CA VAL A 61 6.81 -6.53 0.34
C VAL A 61 7.06 -6.27 -1.15
N PHE A 62 7.37 -5.03 -1.52
CA PHE A 62 7.58 -4.60 -2.91
C PHE A 62 8.97 -4.96 -3.45
N MET A 63 9.97 -5.08 -2.58
CA MET A 63 11.35 -5.30 -3.00
C MET A 63 11.57 -6.56 -3.87
N PRO A 64 10.96 -7.73 -3.58
CA PRO A 64 11.09 -8.93 -4.44
C PRO A 64 10.61 -8.69 -5.88
N PHE A 65 9.63 -7.81 -6.07
CA PHE A 65 9.04 -7.49 -7.38
C PHE A 65 9.86 -6.45 -8.16
N SER A 66 11.01 -6.01 -7.63
CA SER A 66 11.91 -5.04 -8.26
C SER A 66 12.80 -5.61 -9.39
N VAL A 67 12.37 -6.71 -10.01
CA VAL A 67 13.07 -7.34 -11.15
C VAL A 67 12.61 -6.72 -12.47
N ARG A 68 13.53 -6.68 -13.45
CA ARG A 68 13.40 -5.86 -14.68
C ARG A 68 12.08 -6.03 -15.43
N PHE A 69 11.63 -7.26 -15.58
CA PHE A 69 10.44 -7.59 -16.36
C PHE A 69 9.16 -7.59 -15.54
N LEU A 70 9.25 -7.78 -14.22
CA LEU A 70 8.09 -7.90 -13.34
C LEU A 70 7.62 -6.54 -12.79
N LEU A 71 8.55 -5.63 -12.50
CA LEU A 71 8.26 -4.37 -11.79
C LEU A 71 7.10 -3.60 -12.46
N LYS A 72 7.24 -3.28 -13.75
CA LYS A 72 6.21 -2.46 -14.44
C LYS A 72 4.83 -3.13 -14.48
N PRO A 73 4.66 -4.35 -15.02
CA PRO A 73 3.34 -4.98 -15.10
C PRO A 73 2.73 -5.24 -13.72
N PHE A 74 3.55 -5.65 -12.73
CA PHE A 74 3.08 -5.92 -11.38
C PHE A 74 2.52 -4.65 -10.70
N PHE A 75 3.28 -3.56 -10.69
CA PHE A 75 2.83 -2.31 -10.07
C PHE A 75 1.68 -1.65 -10.85
N ALA A 76 1.64 -1.79 -12.18
CA ALA A 76 0.51 -1.31 -12.98
C ALA A 76 -0.79 -2.05 -12.61
N LEU A 77 -0.74 -3.38 -12.46
CA LEU A 77 -1.88 -4.17 -11.99
C LEU A 77 -2.30 -3.73 -10.58
N LEU A 78 -1.34 -3.57 -9.66
CA LEU A 78 -1.60 -3.10 -8.31
C LEU A 78 -2.21 -1.69 -8.25
N PHE A 79 -1.83 -0.77 -9.14
CA PHE A 79 -2.46 0.55 -9.23
C PHE A 79 -3.93 0.43 -9.64
N ILE A 80 -4.22 -0.40 -10.65
CA ILE A 80 -5.58 -0.62 -11.16
C ILE A 80 -6.45 -1.24 -10.06
N THR A 81 -6.03 -2.37 -9.50
CA THR A 81 -6.83 -3.08 -8.48
C THR A 81 -6.88 -2.30 -7.17
N GLY A 82 -5.75 -1.74 -6.73
CA GLY A 82 -5.65 -0.95 -5.51
C GLY A 82 -6.47 0.33 -5.56
N SER A 83 -6.63 0.96 -6.72
CA SER A 83 -7.51 2.13 -6.89
C SER A 83 -8.99 1.79 -6.65
N LEU A 84 -9.45 0.66 -7.20
CA LEU A 84 -10.83 0.19 -7.00
C LEU A 84 -11.09 -0.16 -5.54
N VAL A 85 -10.17 -0.92 -4.92
CA VAL A 85 -10.24 -1.27 -3.49
C VAL A 85 -10.25 0.00 -2.64
N SER A 86 -9.31 0.91 -2.88
CA SER A 86 -9.19 2.17 -2.13
C SER A 86 -10.48 2.99 -2.16
N TYR A 87 -11.07 3.18 -3.34
CA TYR A 87 -12.32 3.92 -3.48
C TYR A 87 -13.48 3.23 -2.77
N SER A 88 -13.61 1.92 -2.97
CA SER A 88 -14.69 1.14 -2.38
C SER A 88 -14.63 1.16 -0.85
N THR A 89 -13.43 1.08 -0.27
CA THR A 89 -13.23 1.22 1.18
C THR A 89 -13.48 2.65 1.66
N LEU A 90 -13.12 3.70 0.90
CA LEU A 90 -13.40 5.09 1.30
C LEU A 90 -14.88 5.42 1.29
N LYS A 91 -15.55 5.14 0.18
CA LYS A 91 -16.91 5.61 -0.06
C LYS A 91 -17.96 4.70 0.56
N TYR A 92 -17.73 3.39 0.51
CA TYR A 92 -18.71 2.39 0.91
C TYR A 92 -18.31 1.64 2.17
N LYS A 93 -17.13 1.93 2.75
CA LYS A 93 -16.59 1.23 3.93
C LYS A 93 -16.52 -0.29 3.76
N VAL A 94 -16.44 -0.72 2.51
CA VAL A 94 -16.39 -2.14 2.16
C VAL A 94 -15.02 -2.69 2.54
N MET A 95 -15.04 -3.80 3.27
CA MET A 95 -13.86 -4.58 3.61
C MET A 95 -13.70 -5.70 2.57
N PHE A 96 -12.55 -5.71 1.89
CA PHE A 96 -12.23 -6.76 0.93
C PHE A 96 -11.71 -7.99 1.68
N ASP A 97 -12.64 -8.79 2.18
CA ASP A 97 -12.38 -10.06 2.83
C ASP A 97 -12.66 -11.25 1.89
N GLN A 98 -12.55 -12.48 2.42
CA GLN A 98 -12.81 -13.69 1.66
C GLN A 98 -14.24 -13.76 1.12
N THR A 99 -15.22 -13.25 1.87
CA THR A 99 -16.63 -13.23 1.46
C THR A 99 -16.86 -12.26 0.31
N MET A 100 -16.24 -11.08 0.34
CA MET A 100 -16.33 -10.15 -0.79
C MET A 100 -15.67 -10.73 -2.06
N ILE A 101 -14.51 -11.40 -1.93
CA ILE A 101 -13.86 -12.07 -3.06
C ILE A 101 -14.77 -13.19 -3.60
N GLN A 102 -15.38 -13.97 -2.70
CA GLN A 102 -16.34 -15.01 -3.06
C GLN A 102 -17.54 -14.41 -3.81
N ASN A 103 -18.16 -13.33 -3.31
CA ASN A 103 -19.30 -12.67 -3.98
C ASN A 103 -18.97 -12.16 -5.39
N ILE A 104 -17.73 -11.67 -5.60
CA ILE A 104 -17.26 -11.22 -6.91
C ILE A 104 -17.09 -12.42 -7.87
N ILE A 105 -16.50 -13.52 -7.38
CA ILE A 105 -16.26 -14.73 -8.19
C ILE A 105 -17.57 -15.47 -8.48
N GLU A 106 -18.42 -15.64 -7.47
CA GLU A 106 -19.71 -16.32 -7.54
C GLU A 106 -20.80 -15.51 -8.25
N THR A 107 -20.46 -14.30 -8.72
CA THR A 107 -21.34 -13.47 -9.55
C THR A 107 -22.63 -13.10 -8.80
N ASN A 108 -22.50 -12.36 -7.69
CA ASN A 108 -23.55 -11.45 -7.21
C ASN A 108 -23.29 -10.02 -7.75
N PRO A 109 -23.48 -9.77 -9.07
CA PRO A 109 -23.09 -8.53 -9.71
C PRO A 109 -23.96 -7.35 -9.29
N GLN A 110 -25.12 -7.58 -8.66
CA GLN A 110 -25.99 -6.50 -8.18
C GLN A 110 -25.38 -5.73 -7.01
N GLU A 111 -24.70 -6.42 -6.09
CA GLU A 111 -23.95 -5.77 -5.03
C GLU A 111 -22.73 -5.03 -5.60
N ALA A 112 -21.95 -5.69 -6.47
CA ALA A 112 -20.74 -5.11 -7.06
C ALA A 112 -21.01 -3.90 -7.99
N HIS A 113 -22.06 -3.95 -8.81
CA HIS A 113 -22.41 -2.85 -9.71
C HIS A 113 -23.02 -1.64 -8.99
N SER A 114 -23.64 -1.84 -7.82
CA SER A 114 -24.18 -0.72 -7.02
C SER A 114 -23.10 0.28 -6.59
N TYR A 115 -21.83 -0.16 -6.55
CA TYR A 115 -20.68 0.67 -6.22
C TYR A 115 -20.15 1.49 -7.40
N LEU A 116 -20.57 1.18 -8.64
CA LEU A 116 -20.13 1.90 -9.83
C LEU A 116 -20.96 3.16 -10.06
N ASN A 117 -20.34 4.33 -9.88
CA ASN A 117 -20.91 5.63 -10.23
C ASN A 117 -19.84 6.53 -10.88
N GLY A 118 -20.24 7.67 -11.47
CA GLY A 118 -19.28 8.56 -12.16
C GLY A 118 -18.06 8.96 -11.31
N SER A 119 -18.20 9.05 -10.00
CA SER A 119 -17.10 9.36 -9.08
C SER A 119 -16.03 8.25 -8.99
N ILE A 120 -16.40 6.96 -9.11
CA ILE A 120 -15.38 5.88 -9.14
C ILE A 120 -14.53 5.97 -10.39
N ILE A 121 -15.13 6.37 -11.52
CA ILE A 121 -14.42 6.49 -12.80
C ILE A 121 -13.32 7.56 -12.68
N ILE A 122 -13.66 8.73 -12.13
CA ILE A 122 -12.69 9.81 -11.91
C ILE A 122 -11.58 9.33 -10.98
N TRP A 123 -11.92 8.75 -9.83
CA TRP A 123 -10.92 8.22 -8.89
C TRP A 123 -10.01 7.18 -9.54
N PHE A 124 -10.59 6.25 -10.29
CA PHE A 124 -9.90 5.17 -10.99
C PHE A 124 -8.93 5.68 -12.05
N VAL A 125 -9.34 6.68 -12.83
CA VAL A 125 -8.49 7.32 -13.83
C VAL A 125 -7.29 7.99 -13.15
N PHE A 126 -7.50 8.76 -12.09
CA PHE A 126 -6.43 9.54 -11.45
C PHE A 126 -5.50 8.72 -10.54
N THR A 127 -6.01 7.71 -9.84
CA THR A 127 -5.24 6.94 -8.85
C THR A 127 -4.83 5.56 -9.33
N GLY A 128 -5.44 5.06 -10.42
CA GLY A 128 -5.11 3.77 -11.04
C GLY A 128 -4.45 3.93 -12.41
N ILE A 129 -5.21 4.39 -13.41
CA ILE A 129 -4.74 4.44 -14.81
C ILE A 129 -3.57 5.41 -14.99
N LEU A 130 -3.72 6.65 -14.53
CA LEU A 130 -2.71 7.70 -14.69
C LEU A 130 -1.35 7.30 -14.09
N PRO A 131 -1.24 6.86 -12.82
CA PRO A 131 0.05 6.44 -12.26
C PRO A 131 0.61 5.18 -12.94
N ALA A 132 -0.25 4.25 -13.40
CA ALA A 132 0.19 3.10 -14.17
C ALA A 132 0.84 3.53 -15.50
N ILE A 133 0.23 4.45 -16.27
CA ILE A 133 0.80 4.97 -17.53
C ILE A 133 2.11 5.74 -17.25
N LEU A 134 2.15 6.55 -16.20
CA LEU A 134 3.35 7.27 -15.80
C LEU A 134 4.50 6.31 -15.46
N LEU A 135 4.21 5.19 -14.79
CA LEU A 135 5.21 4.14 -14.51
C LEU A 135 5.83 3.56 -15.79
N PHE A 136 5.05 3.36 -16.84
CA PHE A 136 5.59 2.90 -18.13
C PHE A 136 6.48 3.93 -18.80
N SER A 137 6.23 5.21 -18.57
CA SER A 137 7.02 6.34 -19.10
C SER A 137 8.37 6.55 -18.39
N ILE A 138 8.61 5.90 -17.24
CA ILE A 138 9.87 5.98 -16.49
C ILE A 138 10.91 5.01 -17.06
N LYS A 139 12.15 5.49 -17.26
CA LYS A 139 13.32 4.65 -17.56
C LYS A 139 14.02 4.24 -16.29
N ILE A 140 13.89 2.97 -15.95
CA ILE A 140 14.43 2.39 -14.71
C ILE A 140 15.89 2.02 -14.92
N GLN A 141 16.77 2.57 -14.09
CA GLN A 141 18.20 2.24 -14.07
C GLN A 141 18.46 1.12 -13.08
N TYR A 142 18.93 -0.01 -13.62
CA TYR A 142 19.37 -1.16 -12.83
C TYR A 142 20.89 -1.10 -12.65
N PRO A 143 21.43 -1.57 -11.51
CA PRO A 143 22.88 -1.66 -11.31
C PRO A 143 23.54 -2.54 -12.37
N GLU A 144 24.74 -2.14 -12.82
CA GLU A 144 25.49 -2.86 -13.87
C GLU A 144 25.85 -4.29 -13.46
N LYS A 145 26.16 -4.49 -12.18
CA LYS A 145 26.55 -5.79 -11.63
C LYS A 145 25.40 -6.38 -10.80
N TRP A 146 25.05 -7.63 -11.09
CA TRP A 146 23.91 -8.31 -10.46
C TRP A 146 24.03 -8.39 -8.92
N TYR A 147 25.22 -8.69 -8.39
CA TYR A 147 25.47 -8.76 -6.95
C TYR A 147 25.30 -7.41 -6.24
N LYS A 148 25.69 -6.29 -6.88
CA LYS A 148 25.42 -4.94 -6.35
C LYS A 148 23.92 -4.69 -6.28
N GLY A 149 23.19 -5.15 -7.30
CA GLY A 149 21.73 -5.10 -7.32
C GLY A 149 21.09 -5.89 -6.18
N ILE A 150 21.61 -7.06 -5.84
CA ILE A 150 21.12 -7.84 -4.68
C ILE A 150 21.49 -7.12 -3.38
N ALA A 151 22.74 -6.68 -3.23
CA ALA A 151 23.20 -5.98 -2.03
C ALA A 151 22.36 -4.73 -1.72
N TYR A 152 22.04 -3.90 -2.73
CA TYR A 152 21.21 -2.72 -2.51
C TYR A 152 19.76 -3.04 -2.14
N ARG A 153 19.20 -4.13 -2.67
CA ARG A 153 17.86 -4.60 -2.28
C ARG A 153 17.85 -5.10 -0.84
N LEU A 154 18.84 -5.93 -0.48
CA LEU A 154 19.01 -6.42 0.89
C LEU A 154 19.20 -5.27 1.87
N LEU A 155 20.05 -4.30 1.54
CA LEU A 155 20.26 -3.12 2.38
C LEU A 155 18.96 -2.33 2.58
N SER A 156 18.17 -2.15 1.52
CA SER A 156 16.88 -1.45 1.62
C SER A 156 15.87 -2.21 2.48
N VAL A 157 15.80 -3.54 2.33
CA VAL A 157 14.95 -4.40 3.18
C VAL A 157 15.40 -4.35 4.63
N LEU A 158 16.69 -4.50 4.90
CA LEU A 158 17.26 -4.44 6.25
C LEU A 158 17.00 -3.08 6.90
N ALA A 159 17.13 -1.98 6.15
CA ALA A 159 16.81 -0.64 6.65
C ALA A 159 15.33 -0.52 7.03
N SER A 160 14.42 -1.01 6.17
CA SER A 160 12.98 -1.02 6.47
C SER A 160 12.63 -1.90 7.67
N LEU A 161 13.20 -3.10 7.77
CA LEU A 161 13.00 -4.00 8.90
C LEU A 161 13.56 -3.42 10.20
N SER A 162 14.71 -2.74 10.14
CA SER A 162 15.29 -2.07 11.30
C SER A 162 14.41 -0.92 11.79
N LEU A 163 13.81 -0.15 10.87
CA LEU A 163 12.83 0.88 11.21
C LEU A 163 11.61 0.27 11.90
N ILE A 164 11.03 -0.79 11.32
CA ILE A 164 9.87 -1.48 11.90
C ILE A 164 10.21 -2.02 13.29
N ALA A 165 11.35 -2.70 13.44
CA ALA A 165 11.81 -3.26 14.71
C ALA A 165 12.06 -2.16 15.76
N GLY A 166 12.68 -1.04 15.35
CA GLY A 166 12.91 0.10 16.25
C GLY A 166 11.61 0.73 16.72
N VAL A 167 10.65 0.96 15.81
CA VAL A 167 9.32 1.46 16.17
C VAL A 167 8.57 0.47 17.06
N ALA A 168 8.61 -0.82 16.73
CA ALA A 168 7.99 -1.87 17.54
C ALA A 168 8.62 -1.92 18.94
N ALA A 169 9.94 -1.83 19.08
CA ALA A 169 10.60 -1.81 20.39
C ALA A 169 10.16 -0.62 21.26
N LEU A 170 9.90 0.55 20.65
CA LEU A 170 9.47 1.75 21.37
C LEU A 170 7.96 1.76 21.70
N TYR A 171 7.11 1.18 20.84
CA TYR A 171 5.65 1.29 20.91
C TYR A 171 4.92 -0.06 20.91
N TYR A 172 5.58 -1.16 21.29
CA TYR A 172 5.02 -2.52 21.23
C TYR A 172 3.66 -2.62 21.94
N GLN A 173 3.56 -2.07 23.15
CA GLN A 173 2.33 -2.12 23.95
C GLN A 173 1.17 -1.37 23.26
N ASP A 174 1.48 -0.21 22.66
CA ASP A 174 0.50 0.62 21.95
C ASP A 174 -0.02 -0.12 20.71
N TYR A 175 0.88 -0.69 19.88
CA TYR A 175 0.51 -1.52 18.73
C TYR A 175 -0.28 -2.78 19.13
N ALA A 176 0.15 -3.49 20.18
CA ALA A 176 -0.50 -4.70 20.66
C ALA A 176 -1.87 -4.44 21.28
N SER A 177 -2.08 -3.28 21.89
CA SER A 177 -3.39 -2.86 22.41
C SER A 177 -4.36 -2.56 21.27
N VAL A 178 -3.95 -1.74 20.30
CA VAL A 178 -4.76 -1.40 19.13
C VAL A 178 -5.13 -2.66 18.33
N GLY A 179 -4.17 -3.56 18.10
CA GLY A 179 -4.41 -4.82 17.38
C GLY A 179 -5.33 -5.79 18.12
N ARG A 180 -5.26 -5.87 19.46
CA ARG A 180 -6.17 -6.70 20.26
C ARG A 180 -7.60 -6.14 20.29
N ASN A 181 -7.74 -4.83 20.41
CA ASN A 181 -9.04 -4.17 20.57
C ASN A 181 -9.76 -3.93 19.24
N ASN A 182 -9.05 -4.00 18.11
CA ASN A 182 -9.60 -3.85 16.77
C ASN A 182 -9.29 -5.09 15.93
N SER A 183 -9.69 -6.26 16.44
CA SER A 183 -9.49 -7.55 15.78
C SER A 183 -10.19 -7.67 14.43
N THR A 184 -11.09 -6.74 14.08
CA THR A 184 -11.69 -6.60 12.73
C THR A 184 -10.61 -6.36 11.66
N VAL A 185 -9.42 -5.87 12.04
CA VAL A 185 -8.25 -5.77 11.16
C VAL A 185 -7.55 -7.13 10.95
N MET A 186 -7.82 -8.14 11.79
CA MET A 186 -7.15 -9.45 11.79
C MET A 186 -8.09 -10.64 11.49
N THR A 187 -9.40 -10.53 11.71
CA THR A 187 -10.40 -11.58 11.43
C THR A 187 -11.77 -10.95 11.21
N PRO A 188 -12.50 -11.29 10.12
CA PRO A 188 -13.91 -10.97 10.00
C PRO A 188 -14.69 -11.90 10.94
N THR A 189 -15.37 -11.32 11.93
CA THR A 189 -16.42 -12.03 12.67
C THR A 189 -17.74 -11.77 11.95
N TYR A 190 -18.36 -12.88 11.51
CA TYR A 190 -19.72 -12.94 10.97
C TYR A 190 -20.77 -12.54 11.99
#